data_AF-A0A925D1P3-F1
#
_entry.id   AF-A0A925D1P3-F1
#
_cell.length_a   1.000
_cell.length_b   1.000
_cell.length_c   1.000
_cell.angle_alpha   90.00
_cell.angle_beta   90.00
_cell.angle_gamma   90.00
#
_symmetry.space_group_name_H-M   'P 1'
#
loop_
_entity.id
_entity.type
_entity.pdbx_description
1 polymer ?
#
loop_
_entity_poly.entity_id
_entity_poly.type
_entity_poly.pdbx_seq_one_letter_code
_entity_poly.pdbx_strand_id
1 'polypeptide(L)'
;MLSKDEKRFIRYWEEQRIGGKASYFLLYSLIGTFIMSLFVLVVFLLLLQYWFSYTLLAAVTGSSFIICSIMAALAWSQNEKKFKRLIKREIERSV
;
A
#
# COMPACT_ATOMS: atom_id res chain seq x y z
N MET A 1 -8.31 -2.58 -27.37
CA MET A 1 -7.91 -3.92 -26.91
C MET A 1 -6.79 -3.83 -25.89
N LEU A 2 -7.13 -4.13 -24.64
CA LEU A 2 -6.21 -4.21 -23.51
C LEU A 2 -5.23 -5.39 -23.65
N SER A 3 -3.97 -5.17 -23.29
CA SER A 3 -2.96 -6.23 -23.15
C SER A 3 -3.31 -7.17 -21.99
N LYS A 4 -2.69 -8.37 -21.97
CA LYS A 4 -2.89 -9.35 -20.89
C LYS A 4 -2.54 -8.77 -19.51
N ASP A 5 -1.47 -7.98 -19.44
CA ASP A 5 -1.02 -7.36 -18.18
C ASP A 5 -1.95 -6.25 -17.70
N GLU A 6 -2.52 -5.47 -18.63
CA GLU A 6 -3.50 -4.43 -18.29
C GLU A 6 -4.82 -5.04 -17.80
N LYS A 7 -5.29 -6.14 -18.41
CA LYS A 7 -6.47 -6.87 -17.92
C LYS A 7 -6.24 -7.44 -16.53
N ARG A 8 -5.05 -8.01 -16.29
CA ARG A 8 -4.64 -8.51 -14.98
C ARG A 8 -4.60 -7.39 -13.94
N PHE A 9 -4.01 -6.24 -14.28
CA PHE A 9 -4.00 -5.06 -13.43
C PHE A 9 -5.42 -4.58 -13.09
N ILE A 10 -6.31 -4.45 -14.09
CA ILE A 10 -7.70 -4.02 -13.88
C ILE A 10 -8.40 -4.94 -12.89
N ARG A 11 -8.33 -6.26 -13.11
CA ARG A 11 -8.95 -7.24 -12.22
C ARG A 11 -8.44 -7.14 -10.79
N TYR A 12 -7.12 -7.14 -10.59
CA TYR A 12 -6.55 -7.03 -9.24
C TYR A 12 -6.91 -5.71 -8.56
N TRP A 13 -6.86 -4.62 -9.31
CA TRP A 13 -7.18 -3.31 -8.76
C TRP A 13 -8.65 -3.20 -8.40
N GLU A 14 -9.55 -3.78 -9.21
CA GLU A 14 -10.98 -3.91 -8.91
C GLU A 14 -11.21 -4.71 -7.63
N GLU A 15 -10.60 -5.89 -7.51
CA GLU A 15 -10.69 -6.72 -6.30
C GLU A 15 -10.22 -5.94 -5.05
N GLN A 16 -9.11 -5.20 -5.15
CA GLN A 16 -8.56 -4.41 -4.04
C GLN A 16 -9.43 -3.22 -3.62
N ARG A 17 -10.26 -2.65 -4.52
CA ARG A 17 -11.11 -1.48 -4.22
C ARG A 17 -12.53 -1.81 -3.79
N ILE A 18 -12.96 -3.08 -3.79
CA ILE A 18 -14.35 -3.46 -3.48
C ILE A 18 -14.82 -2.89 -2.13
N GLY A 19 -13.93 -2.83 -1.13
CA GLY A 19 -14.22 -2.25 0.19
C GLY A 19 -14.17 -0.71 0.25
N GLY A 20 -13.94 -0.04 -0.88
CA GLY A 20 -13.75 1.40 -0.96
C GLY A 20 -12.39 1.88 -0.42
N LYS A 21 -12.20 3.19 -0.49
CA LYS A 21 -10.94 3.84 -0.12
C LYS A 21 -10.60 3.64 1.36
N ALA A 22 -11.55 3.84 2.26
CA ALA A 22 -11.29 3.72 3.71
C ALA A 22 -10.82 2.30 4.11
N SER A 23 -11.47 1.26 3.59
CA SER A 23 -11.09 -0.13 3.86
C SER A 23 -9.70 -0.46 3.34
N TYR A 24 -9.37 -0.02 2.11
CA TYR A 24 -8.02 -0.16 1.56
C TYR A 24 -6.98 0.51 2.46
N PHE A 25 -7.21 1.76 2.83
CA PHE A 25 -6.27 2.51 3.66
C PHE A 25 -6.08 1.86 5.04
N LEU A 26 -7.15 1.43 5.70
CA LEU A 26 -7.05 0.73 6.98
C LEU A 26 -6.26 -0.57 6.85
N LEU A 27 -6.59 -1.40 5.86
CA LEU A 27 -5.91 -2.67 5.64
C LEU A 27 -4.41 -2.48 5.41
N TYR A 28 -4.04 -1.66 4.42
CA TYR A 28 -2.65 -1.51 4.02
C TYR A 28 -1.82 -0.67 4.99
N SER A 29 -2.45 0.28 5.70
CA SER A 29 -1.73 1.03 6.74
C SER A 29 -1.52 0.18 7.98
N LEU A 30 -2.53 -0.55 8.48
CA LEU A 30 -2.38 -1.37 9.70
C LEU A 30 -1.48 -2.57 9.48
N ILE A 31 -1.72 -3.34 8.41
CA ILE A 31 -0.87 -4.50 8.09
C ILE A 31 0.54 -4.04 7.72
N GLY A 32 0.66 -2.96 6.93
CA GLY A 32 1.95 -2.38 6.58
C GLY A 32 2.73 -1.95 7.82
N THR A 33 2.08 -1.26 8.75
CA THR A 33 2.69 -0.85 10.03
C THR A 33 3.17 -2.04 10.82
N PHE A 34 2.34 -3.08 10.95
CA PHE A 34 2.71 -4.28 11.68
C PHE A 34 3.95 -4.94 11.09
N ILE A 35 3.98 -5.14 9.77
CA ILE A 35 5.10 -5.75 9.06
C ILE A 35 6.37 -4.88 9.19
N MET A 36 6.25 -3.56 9.00
CA MET A 36 7.37 -2.63 9.09
C MET A 36 7.94 -2.56 10.50
N SER A 37 7.10 -2.46 11.52
CA SER A 37 7.53 -2.47 12.92
C SER A 37 8.28 -3.76 13.27
N LEU A 38 7.78 -4.91 12.81
CA LEU A 38 8.42 -6.21 13.03
C LEU A 38 9.78 -6.28 12.32
N PHE A 39 9.84 -5.81 11.07
CA PHE A 39 11.09 -5.73 10.32
C PHE A 39 12.13 -4.86 11.02
N VAL A 40 11.74 -3.65 11.46
CA VAL A 40 12.63 -2.74 12.19
C VAL A 40 13.10 -3.37 13.50
N LEU A 41 12.20 -4.02 14.25
CA LEU A 41 12.55 -4.69 15.50
C LEU A 41 13.60 -5.78 15.27
N VAL A 42 13.42 -6.62 14.25
CA VAL A 42 14.36 -7.68 13.89
C VAL A 42 15.72 -7.10 13.50
N VAL A 43 15.74 -6.04 12.68
CA VAL A 43 16.98 -5.37 12.26
C VAL A 43 17.74 -4.82 13.47
N PHE A 44 17.07 -4.12 14.38
CA PHE A 44 17.73 -3.52 15.54
C PHE A 44 18.21 -4.55 16.55
N LEU A 45 17.44 -5.63 16.78
CA LEU A 45 17.82 -6.68 17.72
C LEU A 45 18.96 -7.55 17.16
N LEU A 46 18.88 -7.98 15.90
CA LEU A 46 19.83 -8.93 15.33
C LEU A 46 21.10 -8.28 14.78
N LEU A 47 20.99 -7.09 14.16
CA LEU A 47 22.12 -6.45 13.50
C LEU A 47 22.79 -5.41 14.40
N LEU A 48 22.00 -4.64 15.14
CA LEU A 48 22.52 -3.53 15.97
C LEU A 48 22.67 -3.91 17.44
N GLN A 49 22.20 -5.10 17.85
CA GLN A 49 22.19 -5.59 19.24
C GLN A 49 21.61 -4.56 20.23
N TYR A 50 20.70 -3.72 19.75
CA TYR A 50 20.16 -2.61 20.52
C TYR A 50 18.85 -3.01 21.18
N TRP A 51 18.76 -2.82 22.50
CA TRP A 51 17.55 -3.08 23.27
C TRP A 51 16.59 -1.89 23.17
N PHE A 52 15.34 -2.17 22.82
CA PHE A 52 14.33 -1.14 22.66
C PHE A 52 13.88 -0.56 24.01
N SER A 53 14.00 0.76 24.16
CA SER A 53 13.24 1.49 25.16
C SER A 53 11.80 1.70 24.68
N TYR A 54 10.87 1.92 25.62
CA TYR A 54 9.48 2.23 25.30
C TYR A 54 9.35 3.41 24.32
N THR A 55 10.14 4.46 24.51
CA THR A 55 10.13 5.66 23.66
C THR A 55 10.56 5.34 22.23
N LEU A 56 11.59 4.51 22.04
CA LEU A 56 12.04 4.10 20.71
C LEU A 56 10.98 3.23 20.01
N LEU A 57 10.35 2.30 20.75
CA LEU A 57 9.29 1.45 20.20
C LEU A 57 8.08 2.28 19.74
N ALA A 58 7.68 3.28 20.52
CA ALA A 58 6.61 4.22 20.16
C ALA A 58 6.99 5.04 18.91
N ALA A 59 8.24 5.53 18.83
CA ALA A 59 8.73 6.29 17.68
C ALA A 59 8.76 5.44 16.40
N VAL A 60 9.24 4.20 16.49
CA VAL A 60 9.27 3.26 15.36
C VAL A 60 7.87 2.91 14.88
N THR A 61 6.95 2.62 15.80
CA THR A 61 5.58 2.26 15.45
C THR A 61 4.85 3.46 14.83
N GLY A 62 4.97 4.64 15.44
CA GLY A 62 4.35 5.87 14.93
C GLY A 62 4.87 6.28 13.56
N SER A 63 6.20 6.26 13.37
CA SER A 63 6.80 6.57 12.06
C SER A 63 6.44 5.53 10.99
N SER A 64 6.43 4.24 11.33
CA SER A 64 5.98 3.17 10.42
C SER A 64 4.53 3.38 9.96
N PHE A 65 3.65 3.75 10.89
CA PHE A 65 2.25 4.04 10.55
C PHE A 65 2.10 5.21 9.60
N ILE A 66 2.83 6.31 9.84
CA ILE A 66 2.81 7.48 8.96
C ILE A 66 3.31 7.09 7.57
N ILE A 67 4.45 6.39 7.48
CA ILE A 67 5.05 5.98 6.21
C ILE A 67 4.10 5.06 5.44
N CYS A 68 3.56 4.02 6.08
CA CYS A 68 2.64 3.09 5.43
C CYS A 68 1.35 3.78 4.98
N SER A 69 0.83 4.74 5.75
CA SER A 69 -0.34 5.53 5.37
C SER A 69 -0.07 6.38 4.13
N ILE A 70 1.09 7.04 4.06
CA ILE A 70 1.52 7.82 2.88
C ILE A 70 1.68 6.90 1.67
N MET A 71 2.34 5.75 1.84
CA MET A 71 2.52 4.78 0.76
C MET A 71 1.18 4.26 0.23
N ALA A 72 0.25 3.91 1.12
CA ALA A 72 -1.11 3.50 0.74
C ALA A 72 -1.83 4.63 -0.03
N ALA A 73 -1.66 5.88 0.39
CA ALA A 73 -2.24 7.04 -0.29
C ALA A 73 -1.70 7.22 -1.72
N LEU A 74 -0.38 7.15 -1.87
CA LEU A 74 0.29 7.27 -3.15
C LEU A 74 -0.07 6.12 -4.08
N ALA A 75 -0.02 4.88 -3.57
CA ALA A 75 -0.38 3.68 -4.32
C ALA A 75 -1.83 3.76 -4.82
N TRP A 76 -2.76 4.14 -3.94
CA TRP A 76 -4.16 4.36 -4.33
C TRP A 76 -4.28 5.38 -5.47
N SER A 77 -3.67 6.55 -5.31
CA SER A 77 -3.73 7.62 -6.31
C SER A 77 -3.15 7.19 -7.67
N GLN A 78 -2.00 6.52 -7.68
CA GLN A 78 -1.35 6.05 -8.90
C GLN A 78 -2.18 4.96 -9.60
N ASN A 79 -2.66 3.97 -8.85
CA ASN A 79 -3.45 2.87 -9.39
C ASN A 79 -4.81 3.37 -9.91
N GLU A 80 -5.46 4.27 -9.18
CA GLU A 80 -6.71 4.91 -9.61
C GLU A 80 -6.54 5.65 -10.94
N LYS A 81 -5.47 6.45 -11.06
CA LYS A 81 -5.15 7.18 -12.30
C LYS A 81 -4.90 6.21 -13.46
N LYS A 82 -4.12 5.16 -13.22
CA LYS A 82 -3.83 4.12 -14.23
C LYS A 82 -5.11 3.42 -14.67
N PHE A 83 -5.97 3.03 -13.73
CA PHE A 83 -7.25 2.40 -14.00
C PHE A 83 -8.15 3.28 -14.87
N LYS A 84 -8.39 4.54 -14.46
CA LYS A 84 -9.23 5.48 -15.22
C LYS A 84 -8.69 5.71 -16.63
N ARG A 85 -7.37 5.82 -16.79
CA ARG A 85 -6.72 5.95 -18.11
C ARG A 85 -6.96 4.73 -19.00
N LEU A 86 -6.86 3.52 -18.46
CA LEU A 86 -7.06 2.29 -19.22
C LEU A 86 -8.52 2.11 -19.67
N ILE A 87 -9.47 2.37 -18.78
CA ILE A 87 -10.90 2.29 -19.09
C ILE A 87 -11.29 3.31 -20.15
N LYS A 88 -10.87 4.59 -19.98
CA LYS A 88 -11.13 5.65 -20.97
C LYS A 88 -10.62 5.26 -22.36
N ARG A 89 -9.38 4.75 -22.44
CA ARG A 89 -8.77 4.31 -23.70
C ARG A 89 -9.51 3.15 -24.35
N GLU A 90 -10.10 2.24 -23.57
CA GLU A 90 -10.86 1.12 -24.13
C GLU A 90 -12.24 1.57 -24.64
N ILE A 91 -12.90 2.51 -23.95
CA ILE A 91 -14.17 3.12 -24.40
C ILE A 91 -13.96 3.89 -25.71
N GLU A 92 -12.96 4.78 -25.77
CA GLU A 92 -12.65 5.58 -26.98
C GLU A 92 -12.27 4.72 -28.19
N ARG A 93 -11.82 3.48 -27.98
CA ARG A 93 -11.49 2.54 -29.06
C ARG A 93 -12.66 1.62 -29.44
N SER A 94 -13.73 1.60 -28.66
CA SER A 94 -14.93 0.77 -28.91
C SER A 94 -16.08 1.56 -29.54
N VAL A 95 -15.93 2.88 -29.64
CA VAL A 95 -16.76 3.82 -30.41
C VAL A 95 -16.13 4.02 -31.78
#